data_AF-A0A498NRD0-F1
#
_entry.id   AF-A0A498NRD0-F1
#
_cell.length_a   1.000
_cell.length_b   1.000
_cell.length_c   1.000
_cell.angle_alpha   90.00
_cell.angle_beta   90.00
_cell.angle_gamma   90.00
#
_symmetry.space_group_name_H-M   'P 1'
#
loop_
_entity.id
_entity.type
_entity.pdbx_description
1 polymer ?
#
loop_
_entity_poly.entity_id
_entity_poly.type
_entity_poly.pdbx_seq_one_letter_code
_entity_poly.pdbx_strand_id
1 'polypeptide(L)'
;MEWQQVDNVTFKYLLHSHQNALCDVRKAGESIDKEDLLKSRLKEYGLITPISTDAEGHFLSHLLSANHKQRVKREVLEGSSPAADRLFFNITVFGKEFHLRLHPNQRLVAPGAMVEWHDQIEITGNATENGTNSERILKRELLKTDCTFIGDITDVPGASVAINNCDGLAGMIRTDFDEYFIEPLERGTQEHEESGRVHVVYRRSAVLKAPSDISLDYQPIEPELEAPRVLDKIAKQVNRTVRRRRHAGDDVYNIEVLLGVDDTVVRFHGKEHVQNYLLTLMNIVNEIYHDESLGVHINVVLVRMIMLGYAKSISLIEGGNPSRSLENVCRWAVIQQKEDPEHSEHHDHAIFLTRQGFGPTGMQGLAFGL
;
A
#
# COMPACT_ATOMS: atom_id res chain seq x y z
N MET A 1 4.36 8.35 29.80
CA MET A 1 5.24 8.45 28.62
C MET A 1 5.73 7.06 28.31
N GLU A 2 4.95 6.31 27.56
CA GLU A 2 5.29 4.95 27.17
C GLU A 2 5.21 4.92 25.65
N TRP A 3 6.35 4.67 25.00
CA TRP A 3 6.49 4.63 23.56
C TRP A 3 5.78 3.38 23.04
N GLN A 4 4.64 3.53 22.37
CA GLN A 4 4.01 2.42 21.64
C GLN A 4 4.56 2.35 20.22
N GLN A 5 5.38 1.34 20.00
CA GLN A 5 5.89 0.93 18.70
C GLN A 5 4.96 -0.16 18.14
N VAL A 6 3.78 0.22 17.63
CA VAL A 6 2.84 -0.76 17.08
C VAL A 6 2.63 -0.56 15.58
N ASP A 7 2.53 0.68 15.09
CA ASP A 7 2.12 0.90 13.69
C ASP A 7 3.28 1.05 12.70
N ASN A 8 4.50 1.25 13.20
CA ASN A 8 5.65 1.60 12.38
C ASN A 8 6.29 0.37 11.70
N VAL A 9 6.06 -0.84 12.22
CA VAL A 9 6.75 -2.06 11.75
C VAL A 9 6.12 -2.58 10.47
N THR A 10 4.79 -2.71 10.40
CA THR A 10 4.09 -3.25 9.22
C THR A 10 4.19 -2.33 8.00
N PHE A 11 4.01 -1.02 8.19
CA PHE A 11 4.17 -0.06 7.11
C PHE A 11 5.61 0.05 6.62
N LYS A 12 6.60 0.00 7.53
CA LYS A 12 8.02 -0.09 7.15
C LYS A 12 8.35 -1.39 6.42
N TYR A 13 7.80 -2.51 6.89
CA TYR A 13 7.93 -3.85 6.32
C TYR A 13 7.45 -3.88 4.87
N LEU A 14 6.35 -3.19 4.58
CA LEU A 14 5.76 -3.11 3.24
C LEU A 14 6.38 -2.02 2.36
N LEU A 15 6.63 -0.81 2.88
CA LEU A 15 7.27 0.26 2.09
C LEU A 15 8.69 -0.11 1.65
N HIS A 16 9.40 -0.96 2.41
CA HIS A 16 10.72 -1.44 2.01
C HIS A 16 10.66 -2.57 0.97
N SER A 17 9.68 -3.47 1.08
CA SER A 17 9.59 -4.68 0.23
C SER A 17 8.72 -4.51 -1.00
N HIS A 18 7.73 -3.62 -0.95
CA HIS A 18 6.86 -3.21 -2.05
C HIS A 18 7.30 -1.85 -2.62
N GLN A 19 8.50 -1.37 -2.27
CA GLN A 19 9.15 -0.30 -3.03
C GLN A 19 9.39 -0.86 -4.44
N ASN A 20 8.42 -0.64 -5.34
CA ASN A 20 8.38 -1.21 -6.69
C ASN A 20 9.80 -1.30 -7.25
N ALA A 21 10.28 -2.52 -7.47
CA ALA A 21 11.66 -2.79 -7.85
C ALA A 21 12.01 -2.14 -9.19
N LEU A 22 10.97 -1.77 -9.96
CA LEU A 22 11.02 -1.25 -11.32
C LEU A 22 10.77 0.25 -11.46
N CYS A 23 10.41 0.96 -10.39
CA CYS A 23 10.14 2.39 -10.46
C CYS A 23 11.42 3.20 -10.30
N ASP A 24 12.34 3.11 -11.26
CA ASP A 24 13.47 4.04 -11.39
C ASP A 24 13.66 4.39 -12.87
N VAL A 25 12.65 5.00 -13.49
CA VAL A 25 12.78 5.56 -14.83
C VAL A 25 12.24 6.98 -14.82
N ARG A 26 13.10 7.92 -14.40
CA ARG A 26 13.14 9.35 -14.82
C ARG A 26 14.22 10.10 -14.04
N LYS A 27 15.48 9.66 -14.16
CA LYS A 27 16.62 10.56 -14.00
C LYS A 27 17.52 10.43 -15.22
N ALA A 28 17.51 11.50 -16.03
CA ALA A 28 18.46 11.85 -17.07
C ALA A 28 18.78 10.78 -18.15
N GLY A 29 18.10 10.86 -19.30
CA GLY A 29 18.71 10.67 -20.64
C GLY A 29 19.32 9.32 -21.05
N GLU A 30 19.46 8.35 -20.15
CA GLU A 30 20.01 7.02 -20.44
C GLU A 30 18.90 5.96 -20.32
N SER A 31 18.75 5.14 -21.36
CA SER A 31 17.93 3.94 -21.33
C SER A 31 18.60 2.89 -20.46
N ILE A 32 18.47 3.02 -19.14
CA ILE A 32 18.83 1.95 -18.21
C ILE A 32 17.90 0.77 -18.53
N ASP A 33 18.47 -0.38 -18.88
CA ASP A 33 17.72 -1.60 -19.08
C ASP A 33 16.98 -1.96 -17.78
N LYS A 34 15.66 -2.18 -17.85
CA LYS A 34 14.84 -2.51 -16.68
C LYS A 34 15.34 -3.79 -16.01
N GLU A 35 15.93 -4.71 -16.76
CA GLU A 35 16.55 -5.91 -16.20
C GLU A 35 17.79 -5.59 -15.35
N ASP A 36 18.59 -4.62 -15.75
CA ASP A 36 19.77 -4.21 -14.96
C ASP A 36 19.35 -3.48 -13.67
N LEU A 37 18.26 -2.71 -13.73
CA LEU A 37 17.63 -2.16 -12.53
C LEU A 37 17.18 -3.28 -11.57
N LEU A 38 16.49 -4.31 -12.09
CA LEU A 38 16.07 -5.46 -11.28
C LEU A 38 17.27 -6.16 -10.64
N LYS A 39 18.33 -6.45 -11.39
CA LYS A 39 19.56 -7.06 -10.86
C LYS A 39 20.23 -6.22 -9.78
N SER A 40 20.11 -4.90 -9.85
CA SER A 40 20.65 -3.98 -8.82
C SER A 40 19.84 -3.95 -7.52
N ARG A 41 18.59 -4.46 -7.54
CA ARG A 41 17.65 -4.39 -6.41
C ARG A 41 17.24 -5.76 -5.87
N LEU A 42 17.34 -6.83 -6.66
CA LEU A 42 16.84 -8.16 -6.33
C LEU A 42 17.91 -9.21 -6.56
N LYS A 43 18.09 -10.10 -5.58
CA LYS A 43 18.96 -11.29 -5.68
C LYS A 43 18.38 -12.35 -6.62
N GLU A 44 17.06 -12.47 -6.62
CA GLU A 44 16.31 -13.48 -7.36
C GLU A 44 14.94 -12.91 -7.73
N TYR A 45 14.54 -13.06 -8.99
CA TYR A 45 13.24 -12.66 -9.51
C TYR A 45 12.85 -13.56 -10.68
N GLY A 46 11.55 -13.70 -10.93
CA GLY A 46 10.98 -14.37 -12.10
C GLY A 46 10.26 -13.36 -12.98
N LEU A 47 10.48 -13.44 -14.29
CA LEU A 47 9.67 -12.74 -15.29
C LEU A 47 8.64 -13.73 -15.83
N ILE A 48 7.38 -13.39 -15.67
CA ILE A 48 6.27 -14.29 -15.98
C ILE A 48 5.19 -13.56 -16.79
N THR A 49 4.34 -14.33 -17.44
CA THR A 49 3.12 -13.82 -18.09
C THR A 49 1.93 -14.51 -17.46
N PRO A 50 1.27 -13.90 -16.45
CA PRO A 50 0.08 -14.46 -15.82
C PRO A 50 -1.05 -14.65 -16.84
N ILE A 51 -1.94 -15.59 -16.55
CA ILE A 51 -3.12 -15.86 -17.38
C ILE A 51 -4.40 -15.78 -16.55
N SER A 52 -5.46 -15.27 -17.14
CA SER A 52 -6.82 -15.39 -16.58
C SER A 52 -7.31 -16.81 -16.84
N THR A 53 -7.90 -17.42 -15.82
CA THR A 53 -8.41 -18.80 -15.87
C THR A 53 -9.86 -18.88 -15.40
N ASP A 54 -10.47 -20.05 -15.54
CA ASP A 54 -11.70 -20.41 -14.84
C ASP A 54 -11.41 -20.92 -13.41
N ALA A 55 -12.45 -21.42 -12.74
CA ALA A 55 -12.38 -21.95 -11.37
C ALA A 55 -11.63 -23.29 -11.29
N GLU A 56 -11.45 -23.97 -12.41
CA GLU A 56 -10.74 -25.24 -12.56
C GLU A 56 -9.28 -25.05 -13.03
N GLY A 57 -8.90 -23.81 -13.39
CA GLY A 57 -7.54 -23.47 -13.83
C GLY A 57 -7.33 -23.51 -15.34
N HIS A 58 -8.38 -23.71 -16.15
CA HIS A 58 -8.26 -23.68 -17.61
C HIS A 58 -8.07 -22.25 -18.11
N PHE A 59 -7.25 -22.10 -19.14
CA PHE A 59 -6.95 -20.81 -19.77
C PHE A 59 -8.21 -20.15 -20.35
N LEU A 60 -8.42 -18.87 -20.02
CA LEU A 60 -9.45 -18.01 -20.62
C LEU A 60 -8.85 -16.93 -21.52
N SER A 61 -7.89 -16.16 -21.00
CA SER A 61 -7.26 -15.07 -21.76
C SER A 61 -5.97 -14.56 -21.12
N HIS A 62 -5.23 -13.73 -21.85
CA HIS A 62 -4.11 -12.94 -21.32
C HIS A 62 -4.55 -11.63 -20.64
N LEU A 63 -5.85 -11.31 -20.64
CA LEU A 63 -6.37 -10.05 -20.10
C LEU A 63 -6.48 -10.12 -18.57
N LEU A 64 -5.68 -9.30 -17.88
CA LEU A 64 -5.62 -9.25 -16.42
C LEU A 64 -6.29 -8.00 -15.88
N SER A 65 -6.25 -6.90 -16.64
CA SER A 65 -6.67 -5.58 -16.20
C SER A 65 -8.19 -5.40 -16.20
N ALA A 66 -8.75 -4.77 -15.15
CA ALA A 66 -10.20 -4.56 -15.01
C ALA A 66 -10.82 -3.71 -16.15
N ASN A 67 -10.09 -2.73 -16.67
CA ASN A 67 -10.57 -1.81 -17.71
C ASN A 67 -10.93 -2.52 -19.04
N HIS A 68 -10.30 -3.66 -19.35
CA HIS A 68 -10.64 -4.46 -20.53
C HIS A 68 -11.99 -5.15 -20.39
N LYS A 69 -12.34 -5.61 -19.17
CA LYS A 69 -13.64 -6.23 -18.92
C LYS A 69 -14.80 -5.25 -19.09
N GLN A 70 -14.62 -3.97 -18.75
CA GLN A 70 -15.65 -2.94 -18.97
C GLN A 70 -15.89 -2.67 -20.46
N ARG A 71 -14.85 -2.78 -21.30
CA ARG A 71 -14.98 -2.59 -22.76
C ARG A 71 -15.70 -3.77 -23.42
N VAL A 72 -15.42 -5.00 -22.99
CA VAL A 72 -16.09 -6.23 -23.49
C VAL A 72 -17.55 -6.32 -23.05
N LYS A 73 -17.90 -5.82 -21.86
CA LYS A 73 -19.29 -5.85 -21.33
C LYS A 73 -20.28 -5.00 -22.15
N ARG A 74 -19.81 -4.15 -23.06
CA ARG A 74 -20.67 -3.43 -24.02
C ARG A 74 -21.14 -4.28 -25.21
N GLU A 75 -20.53 -5.44 -25.46
CA GLU A 75 -20.85 -6.27 -26.63
C GLU A 75 -21.69 -7.52 -26.33
N VAL A 76 -21.92 -7.88 -25.06
CA VAL A 76 -22.73 -9.07 -24.71
C VAL A 76 -23.84 -8.70 -23.73
N LEU A 77 -25.09 -8.86 -24.22
CA LEU A 77 -26.34 -8.65 -23.52
C LEU A 77 -26.50 -9.53 -22.26
N GLU A 78 -27.14 -8.94 -21.26
CA GLU A 78 -27.98 -9.50 -20.19
C GLU A 78 -27.94 -11.01 -19.95
N GLY A 79 -27.39 -11.42 -18.80
CA GLY A 79 -27.60 -12.77 -18.27
C GLY A 79 -26.45 -13.39 -17.46
N SER A 80 -25.76 -12.65 -16.58
CA SER A 80 -24.74 -13.26 -15.69
C SER A 80 -25.27 -13.48 -14.27
N SER A 81 -25.36 -14.76 -13.93
CA SER A 81 -25.51 -15.35 -12.60
C SER A 81 -24.50 -14.78 -11.57
N PRO A 82 -24.71 -14.98 -10.25
CA PRO A 82 -23.87 -14.40 -9.17
C PRO A 82 -22.41 -14.91 -9.11
N ALA A 83 -21.94 -15.62 -10.13
CA ALA A 83 -20.54 -16.03 -10.31
C ALA A 83 -19.65 -14.92 -10.89
N ALA A 84 -20.20 -13.74 -11.21
CA ALA A 84 -19.47 -12.60 -11.78
C ALA A 84 -18.52 -11.87 -10.81
N ASP A 85 -18.51 -12.25 -9.52
CA ASP A 85 -17.74 -11.58 -8.47
C ASP A 85 -16.43 -12.29 -8.10
N ARG A 86 -16.07 -13.40 -8.77
CA ARG A 86 -14.80 -14.09 -8.52
C ARG A 86 -13.89 -14.06 -9.74
N LEU A 87 -12.61 -13.79 -9.51
CA LEU A 87 -11.57 -13.80 -10.53
C LEU A 87 -10.59 -14.93 -10.25
N PHE A 88 -10.13 -15.58 -11.30
CA PHE A 88 -9.14 -16.63 -11.21
C PHE A 88 -7.97 -16.32 -12.11
N PHE A 89 -6.77 -16.44 -11.56
CA PHE A 89 -5.52 -16.23 -12.29
C PHE A 89 -4.55 -17.35 -11.99
N ASN A 90 -3.76 -17.72 -12.98
CA ASN A 90 -2.68 -18.68 -12.79
C ASN A 90 -1.31 -18.00 -12.98
N ILE A 91 -0.41 -18.29 -12.05
CA ILE A 91 0.92 -17.69 -11.92
C ILE A 91 1.91 -18.83 -11.71
N THR A 92 2.82 -19.03 -12.66
CA THR A 92 3.89 -20.02 -12.53
C THR A 92 5.24 -19.33 -12.31
N VAL A 93 5.83 -19.49 -11.14
CA VAL A 93 7.09 -18.84 -10.76
C VAL A 93 7.92 -19.73 -9.83
N PHE A 94 9.25 -19.73 -9.98
CA PHE A 94 10.16 -20.53 -9.15
C PHE A 94 9.81 -22.03 -9.08
N GLY A 95 9.27 -22.57 -10.17
CA GLY A 95 8.81 -23.97 -10.25
C GLY A 95 7.53 -24.27 -9.46
N LYS A 96 6.85 -23.25 -8.92
CA LYS A 96 5.54 -23.34 -8.26
C LYS A 96 4.46 -22.77 -9.16
N GLU A 97 3.27 -23.35 -9.09
CA GLU A 97 2.07 -22.88 -9.78
C GLU A 97 1.07 -22.40 -8.73
N PHE A 98 0.62 -21.16 -8.86
CA PHE A 98 -0.35 -20.54 -7.96
C PHE A 98 -1.62 -20.24 -8.74
N HIS A 99 -2.66 -21.02 -8.47
CA HIS A 99 -4.00 -20.74 -8.95
C HIS A 99 -4.73 -19.87 -7.92
N LEU A 100 -4.76 -18.57 -8.19
CA LEU A 100 -5.35 -17.56 -7.31
C LEU A 100 -6.87 -17.56 -7.47
N ARG A 101 -7.59 -17.55 -6.35
CA ARG A 101 -9.05 -17.36 -6.33
C ARG A 101 -9.35 -16.07 -5.59
N LEU A 102 -9.82 -15.08 -6.33
CA LEU A 102 -9.94 -13.71 -5.86
C LEU A 102 -11.40 -13.27 -5.80
N HIS A 103 -11.72 -12.46 -4.80
CA HIS A 103 -13.00 -11.76 -4.68
C HIS A 103 -12.76 -10.29 -4.29
N PRO A 104 -13.68 -9.36 -4.64
CA PRO A 104 -13.52 -7.95 -4.34
C PRO A 104 -13.30 -7.70 -2.85
N ASN A 105 -12.36 -6.81 -2.52
CA ASN A 105 -12.19 -6.31 -1.16
C ASN A 105 -13.14 -5.13 -0.92
N GLN A 106 -14.33 -5.44 -0.42
CA GLN A 106 -15.36 -4.44 -0.11
C GLN A 106 -15.15 -3.73 1.23
N ARG A 107 -14.13 -4.13 2.01
CA ARG A 107 -13.89 -3.64 3.38
C ARG A 107 -12.78 -2.59 3.45
N LEU A 108 -11.95 -2.48 2.42
CA LEU A 108 -10.77 -1.60 2.42
C LEU A 108 -11.09 -0.11 2.38
N VAL A 109 -12.18 0.31 1.75
CA VAL A 109 -12.47 1.72 1.49
C VAL A 109 -13.89 2.03 1.95
N ALA A 110 -14.03 3.06 2.77
CA ALA A 110 -15.32 3.47 3.29
C ALA A 110 -16.23 3.99 2.16
N PRO A 111 -17.56 3.79 2.27
CA PRO A 111 -18.52 4.37 1.34
C PRO A 111 -18.36 5.90 1.24
N GLY A 112 -18.14 6.40 0.01
CA GLY A 112 -17.98 7.84 -0.22
C GLY A 112 -16.59 8.40 0.11
N ALA A 113 -15.62 7.56 0.46
CA ALA A 113 -14.25 7.99 0.69
C ALA A 113 -13.66 8.67 -0.56
N MET A 114 -12.93 9.77 -0.33
CA MET A 114 -12.42 10.65 -1.38
C MET A 114 -10.89 10.68 -1.41
N VAL A 115 -10.35 10.88 -2.61
CA VAL A 115 -8.98 11.35 -2.83
C VAL A 115 -9.01 12.86 -3.12
N GLU A 116 -8.18 13.61 -2.40
CA GLU A 116 -8.10 15.06 -2.46
C GLU A 116 -6.71 15.49 -2.90
N TRP A 117 -6.65 16.38 -3.89
CA TRP A 117 -5.39 16.95 -4.36
C TRP A 117 -5.29 18.38 -3.87
N HIS A 118 -4.33 18.62 -2.98
CA HIS A 118 -4.10 19.92 -2.36
C HIS A 118 -2.91 20.60 -3.01
N ASP A 119 -3.03 21.89 -3.30
CA ASP A 119 -1.90 22.70 -3.74
C ASP A 119 -1.98 24.09 -3.10
N GLN A 120 -0.83 24.74 -3.02
CA GLN A 120 -0.73 26.09 -2.49
C GLN A 120 -0.49 27.06 -3.63
N ILE A 121 -1.35 28.07 -3.76
CA ILE A 121 -1.12 29.20 -4.66
C ILE A 121 -0.64 30.36 -3.80
N GLU A 122 0.54 30.91 -4.13
CA GLU A 122 0.92 32.24 -3.66
C GLU A 122 -0.06 33.25 -4.30
N ILE A 123 -0.97 33.82 -3.51
CA ILE A 123 -1.79 34.93 -3.99
C ILE A 123 -0.86 36.12 -4.18
N THR A 124 -0.37 36.31 -5.39
CA THR A 124 0.32 37.53 -5.84
C THR A 124 -0.72 38.63 -6.04
N GLY A 125 -1.37 39.04 -4.95
CA GLY A 125 -2.26 40.18 -4.89
C GLY A 125 -1.66 41.22 -3.95
N ASN A 126 -1.43 42.43 -4.45
CA ASN A 126 -1.00 43.58 -3.67
C ASN A 126 -1.99 43.87 -2.53
N ALA A 127 -1.77 43.29 -1.36
CA ALA A 127 -2.42 43.67 -0.13
C ALA A 127 -1.43 43.40 1.01
N THR A 128 -0.90 44.50 1.54
CA THR A 128 -0.41 44.57 2.90
C THR A 128 -1.43 43.94 3.86
N GLU A 129 -0.92 43.19 4.82
CA GLU A 129 -1.60 42.56 5.96
C GLU A 129 -1.92 41.05 5.81
N ASN A 130 -1.06 40.25 6.48
CA ASN A 130 -1.25 38.84 6.84
C ASN A 130 -1.79 37.92 5.74
N GLY A 131 -0.90 37.55 4.80
CA GLY A 131 -1.16 36.45 3.87
C GLY A 131 -1.41 35.14 4.62
N THR A 132 -2.67 34.81 4.87
CA THR A 132 -3.07 33.45 5.21
C THR A 132 -2.80 32.59 3.98
N ASN A 133 -1.79 31.74 4.06
CA ASN A 133 -1.53 30.68 3.09
C ASN A 133 -2.74 29.74 3.05
N SER A 134 -3.75 30.07 2.26
CA SER A 134 -4.97 29.29 2.14
C SER A 134 -4.72 28.09 1.23
N GLU A 135 -4.62 26.91 1.84
CA GLU A 135 -4.54 25.62 1.15
C GLU A 135 -5.84 25.39 0.36
N ARG A 136 -5.74 25.21 -0.96
CA ARG A 136 -6.91 24.97 -1.81
C ARG A 136 -6.91 23.54 -2.31
N ILE A 137 -8.09 22.92 -2.22
CA ILE A 137 -8.35 21.62 -2.82
C ILE A 137 -8.57 21.83 -4.31
N LEU A 138 -7.64 21.34 -5.14
CA LEU A 138 -7.69 21.44 -6.59
C LEU A 138 -8.68 20.45 -7.20
N LYS A 139 -8.73 19.24 -6.64
CA LYS A 139 -9.50 18.13 -7.18
C LYS A 139 -9.97 17.22 -6.05
N ARG A 140 -11.21 16.76 -6.12
CA ARG A 140 -11.78 15.72 -5.26
C ARG A 140 -12.43 14.66 -6.13
N GLU A 141 -12.09 13.40 -5.90
CA GLU A 141 -12.63 12.25 -6.64
C GLU A 141 -12.93 11.11 -5.68
N LEU A 142 -13.92 10.28 -5.99
CA LEU A 142 -14.16 9.07 -5.21
C LEU A 142 -12.99 8.09 -5.38
N LEU A 143 -12.62 7.42 -4.30
CA LEU A 143 -11.68 6.31 -4.36
C LEU A 143 -12.31 5.14 -5.13
N LYS A 144 -11.66 4.74 -6.22
CA LYS A 144 -12.07 3.57 -7.02
C LYS A 144 -11.61 2.28 -6.36
N THR A 145 -12.52 1.34 -6.16
CA THR A 145 -12.27 0.05 -5.48
C THR A 145 -12.51 -1.15 -6.37
N ASP A 146 -12.98 -0.93 -7.61
CA ASP A 146 -13.41 -1.95 -8.57
C ASP A 146 -12.29 -2.88 -9.04
N CYS A 147 -11.03 -2.52 -8.77
CA CYS A 147 -9.86 -3.32 -9.09
C CYS A 147 -9.17 -3.95 -7.88
N THR A 148 -9.72 -3.86 -6.66
CA THR A 148 -9.03 -4.30 -5.45
C THR A 148 -9.61 -5.62 -4.95
N PHE A 149 -8.76 -6.64 -4.88
CA PHE A 149 -9.17 -8.01 -4.61
C PHE A 149 -8.34 -8.64 -3.50
N ILE A 150 -8.97 -9.54 -2.78
CA ILE A 150 -8.34 -10.42 -1.79
C ILE A 150 -8.78 -11.86 -2.07
N GLY A 151 -8.09 -12.84 -1.48
CA GLY A 151 -8.48 -14.23 -1.65
C GLY A 151 -7.41 -15.21 -1.23
N ASP A 152 -7.47 -16.40 -1.80
CA ASP A 152 -6.64 -17.54 -1.43
C ASP A 152 -6.04 -18.24 -2.66
N ILE A 153 -5.31 -19.33 -2.40
CA ILE A 153 -4.69 -20.17 -3.44
C ILE A 153 -5.33 -21.56 -3.36
N THR A 154 -5.68 -22.13 -4.52
CA THR A 154 -6.20 -23.49 -4.61
C THR A 154 -5.20 -24.49 -4.01
N ASP A 155 -5.70 -25.42 -3.19
CA ASP A 155 -4.93 -26.49 -2.53
C ASP A 155 -3.79 -26.04 -1.60
N VAL A 156 -3.74 -24.76 -1.22
CA VAL A 156 -2.77 -24.24 -0.24
C VAL A 156 -3.52 -23.60 0.95
N PRO A 157 -3.81 -24.35 2.03
CA PRO A 157 -4.49 -23.80 3.20
C PRO A 157 -3.61 -22.74 3.88
N GLY A 158 -4.24 -21.72 4.47
CA GLY A 158 -3.54 -20.61 5.14
C GLY A 158 -2.91 -19.57 4.19
N ALA A 159 -2.85 -19.85 2.88
CA ALA A 159 -2.39 -18.87 1.92
C ALA A 159 -3.39 -17.72 1.74
N SER A 160 -2.87 -16.49 1.64
CA SER A 160 -3.67 -15.28 1.47
C SER A 160 -3.10 -14.42 0.34
N VAL A 161 -3.97 -13.77 -0.41
CA VAL A 161 -3.61 -13.00 -1.60
C VAL A 161 -4.23 -11.62 -1.51
N ALA A 162 -3.45 -10.57 -1.80
CA ALA A 162 -3.90 -9.19 -1.87
C ALA A 162 -3.45 -8.58 -3.19
N ILE A 163 -4.36 -8.38 -4.15
CA ILE A 163 -4.01 -7.97 -5.52
C ILE A 163 -4.87 -6.78 -5.95
N ASN A 164 -4.26 -5.83 -6.64
CA ASN A 164 -4.94 -4.84 -7.47
C ASN A 164 -4.73 -5.18 -8.95
N ASN A 165 -5.79 -5.10 -9.76
CA ASN A 165 -5.71 -5.36 -11.20
C ASN A 165 -6.15 -4.18 -12.09
N CYS A 166 -6.02 -2.93 -11.64
CA CYS A 166 -6.38 -1.76 -12.47
C CYS A 166 -5.40 -1.54 -13.64
N ASP A 167 -4.17 -2.02 -13.50
CA ASP A 167 -3.12 -1.90 -14.52
C ASP A 167 -2.19 -3.12 -14.46
N GLY A 168 -2.70 -4.30 -14.81
CA GLY A 168 -2.03 -5.59 -14.57
C GLY A 168 -2.08 -6.02 -13.11
N LEU A 169 -1.54 -7.20 -12.78
CA LEU A 169 -1.58 -7.74 -11.42
C LEU A 169 -0.46 -7.10 -10.57
N ALA A 170 -0.85 -6.36 -9.53
CA ALA A 170 0.07 -5.80 -8.57
C ALA A 170 -0.34 -6.16 -7.15
N GLY A 171 0.56 -6.72 -6.34
CA GLY A 171 0.29 -6.96 -4.93
C GLY A 171 1.13 -8.07 -4.30
N MET A 172 0.54 -8.79 -3.34
CA MET A 172 1.22 -9.80 -2.52
C MET A 172 0.50 -11.14 -2.55
N ILE A 173 1.28 -12.22 -2.59
CA ILE A 173 0.85 -13.61 -2.43
C ILE A 173 1.63 -14.16 -1.24
N ARG A 174 0.92 -14.49 -0.16
CA ARG A 174 1.51 -15.04 1.07
C ARG A 174 1.15 -16.50 1.20
N THR A 175 2.16 -17.28 1.55
CA THR A 175 2.06 -18.70 1.92
C THR A 175 2.73 -18.88 3.28
N ASP A 176 2.58 -20.05 3.91
CA ASP A 176 3.24 -20.36 5.19
C ASP A 176 4.78 -20.22 5.17
N PHE A 177 5.39 -20.32 3.98
CA PHE A 177 6.84 -20.37 3.82
C PHE A 177 7.44 -19.10 3.24
N ASP A 178 6.75 -18.47 2.31
CA ASP A 178 7.28 -17.38 1.50
C ASP A 178 6.20 -16.32 1.26
N GLU A 179 6.66 -15.06 1.19
CA GLU A 179 5.91 -13.92 0.70
C GLU A 179 6.44 -13.52 -0.68
N TYR A 180 5.56 -13.53 -1.67
CA TYR A 180 5.85 -13.11 -3.04
C TYR A 180 5.18 -11.79 -3.34
N PHE A 181 5.90 -10.91 -4.01
CA PHE A 181 5.37 -9.69 -4.59
C PHE A 181 5.29 -9.86 -6.10
N ILE A 182 4.21 -9.35 -6.69
CA ILE A 182 4.00 -9.31 -8.13
C ILE A 182 3.72 -7.87 -8.55
N GLU A 183 4.33 -7.43 -9.65
CA GLU A 183 4.00 -6.16 -10.28
C GLU A 183 4.26 -6.21 -11.80
N PRO A 184 3.55 -5.39 -12.60
CA PRO A 184 3.82 -5.29 -14.03
C PRO A 184 5.24 -4.81 -14.32
N LEU A 185 5.91 -5.40 -15.30
CA LEU A 185 7.25 -4.98 -15.73
C LEU A 185 7.24 -3.54 -16.27
N GLU A 186 6.13 -3.16 -16.90
CA GLU A 186 5.87 -1.83 -17.42
C GLU A 186 4.44 -1.43 -17.10
N ARG A 187 4.22 -0.17 -16.70
CA ARG A 187 2.92 0.40 -16.39
C ARG A 187 2.30 1.05 -17.62
N GLY A 188 0.97 1.18 -17.64
CA GLY A 188 0.27 1.89 -18.71
C GLY A 188 0.26 1.17 -20.06
N THR A 189 0.52 -0.14 -20.09
CA THR A 189 0.56 -0.95 -21.33
C THR A 189 -0.67 -1.86 -21.46
N GLN A 190 -1.80 -1.48 -20.86
CA GLN A 190 -3.02 -2.28 -20.90
C GLN A 190 -3.43 -2.60 -22.35
N GLU A 191 -3.30 -1.67 -23.29
CA GLU A 191 -3.70 -1.86 -24.69
C GLU A 191 -3.02 -3.05 -25.39
N HIS A 192 -1.86 -3.49 -24.90
CA HIS A 192 -1.09 -4.60 -25.44
C HIS A 192 -1.20 -5.89 -24.59
N GLU A 193 -2.14 -5.93 -23.64
CA GLU A 193 -2.26 -7.06 -22.71
C GLU A 193 -2.73 -8.35 -23.40
N GLU A 194 -3.42 -8.26 -24.55
CA GLU A 194 -3.84 -9.42 -25.34
C GLU A 194 -2.67 -10.31 -25.78
N SER A 195 -1.48 -9.73 -26.01
CA SER A 195 -0.28 -10.51 -26.36
C SER A 195 0.42 -11.15 -25.16
N GLY A 196 -0.12 -10.98 -23.95
CA GLY A 196 0.53 -11.39 -22.72
C GLY A 196 1.42 -10.29 -22.16
N ARG A 197 1.08 -9.81 -20.96
CA ARG A 197 1.84 -8.78 -20.26
C ARG A 197 2.80 -9.39 -19.25
N VAL A 198 4.07 -9.00 -19.35
CA VAL A 198 5.12 -9.49 -18.45
C VAL A 198 5.01 -8.82 -17.08
N HIS A 199 5.13 -9.64 -16.04
CA HIS A 199 5.18 -9.24 -14.64
C HIS A 199 6.48 -9.72 -14.03
N VAL A 200 7.01 -8.95 -13.09
CA VAL A 200 8.09 -9.41 -12.21
C VAL A 200 7.46 -10.00 -10.95
N VAL A 201 7.97 -11.16 -10.54
CA VAL A 201 7.62 -11.79 -9.28
C VAL A 201 8.88 -12.06 -8.49
N TYR A 202 8.92 -11.67 -7.22
CA TYR A 202 10.08 -11.84 -6.36
C TYR A 202 9.67 -12.16 -4.94
N ARG A 203 10.54 -12.90 -4.26
CA ARG A 203 10.39 -13.15 -2.82
C ARG A 203 10.77 -11.90 -2.05
N ARG A 204 10.13 -11.68 -0.91
CA ARG A 204 10.58 -10.66 0.05
C ARG A 204 12.07 -10.75 0.36
N SER A 205 12.56 -11.97 0.60
CA SER A 205 13.96 -12.25 0.96
C SER A 205 14.97 -11.92 -0.14
N ALA A 206 14.51 -11.72 -1.38
CA ALA A 206 15.35 -11.37 -2.52
C ALA A 206 15.67 -9.86 -2.59
N VAL A 207 14.93 -9.00 -1.88
CA VAL A 207 15.17 -7.54 -1.91
C VAL A 207 16.53 -7.21 -1.30
N LEU A 208 17.40 -6.58 -2.10
CA LEU A 208 18.70 -6.09 -1.66
C LEU A 208 18.50 -4.86 -0.77
N LYS A 209 19.06 -4.90 0.44
CA LYS A 209 19.18 -3.70 1.27
C LYS A 209 20.07 -2.71 0.51
N ALA A 210 19.62 -1.46 0.37
CA ALA A 210 20.43 -0.41 -0.25
C ALA A 210 21.83 -0.36 0.41
N PRO A 211 22.91 -0.19 -0.36
CA PRO A 211 24.23 -0.02 0.23
C PRO A 211 24.19 1.20 1.15
N SER A 212 24.32 0.97 2.45
CA SER A 212 24.67 2.02 3.38
C SER A 212 26.09 2.46 3.03
N ASP A 213 26.26 3.69 2.53
CA ASP A 213 27.58 4.28 2.36
C ASP A 213 28.36 4.11 3.67
N ILE A 214 29.50 3.44 3.55
CA ILE A 214 30.31 2.95 4.64
C ILE A 214 30.92 4.16 5.35
N SER A 215 30.37 4.54 6.51
CA SER A 215 31.14 5.22 7.55
C SER A 215 31.50 4.17 8.61
N LEU A 216 32.77 3.75 8.56
CA LEU A 216 33.42 2.92 9.57
C LEU A 216 33.46 3.68 10.91
N ASP A 217 32.39 3.67 11.70
CA ASP A 217 32.46 3.57 13.17
C ASP A 217 31.10 3.35 13.85
N TYR A 218 30.27 2.47 13.30
CA TYR A 218 29.09 2.02 14.03
C TYR A 218 28.89 0.54 13.75
N GLN A 219 29.27 -0.31 14.71
CA GLN A 219 28.76 -1.68 14.73
C GLN A 219 27.23 -1.56 14.88
N PRO A 220 26.44 -2.01 13.90
CA PRO A 220 25.02 -2.20 14.15
C PRO A 220 24.99 -3.36 15.14
N ILE A 221 24.69 -3.07 16.41
CA ILE A 221 24.02 -4.05 17.24
C ILE A 221 22.69 -4.25 16.52
N GLU A 222 22.64 -5.23 15.61
CA GLU A 222 21.37 -5.83 15.24
C GLU A 222 20.75 -6.24 16.58
N PRO A 223 19.63 -5.64 17.00
CA PRO A 223 18.89 -6.29 18.03
C PRO A 223 18.37 -7.56 17.35
N GLU A 224 18.97 -8.70 17.70
CA GLU A 224 18.35 -10.02 17.57
C GLU A 224 16.94 -9.89 18.15
N LEU A 225 15.97 -9.59 17.29
CA LEU A 225 14.58 -9.50 17.69
C LEU A 225 13.89 -10.75 17.16
N GLU A 226 14.01 -11.78 17.99
CA GLU A 226 12.93 -12.68 18.36
C GLU A 226 11.56 -11.98 18.19
N ALA A 227 10.96 -12.19 17.02
CA ALA A 227 9.56 -11.89 16.71
C ALA A 227 8.56 -12.27 17.83
N PRO A 228 8.80 -13.30 18.69
CA PRO A 228 7.91 -13.62 19.79
C PRO A 228 7.75 -12.53 20.87
N ARG A 229 8.71 -11.63 21.10
CA ARG A 229 8.65 -10.70 22.26
C ARG A 229 7.86 -9.41 22.03
N VAL A 230 7.69 -9.02 20.76
CA VAL A 230 6.84 -7.86 20.39
C VAL A 230 5.36 -8.26 20.47
N LEU A 231 5.03 -9.47 20.01
CA LEU A 231 3.72 -10.12 20.18
C LEU A 231 3.30 -10.21 21.65
N ASP A 232 4.23 -10.51 22.55
CA ASP A 232 3.98 -10.67 23.98
C ASP A 232 3.63 -9.33 24.68
N LYS A 233 4.09 -8.19 24.14
CA LYS A 233 3.74 -6.84 24.62
C LYS A 233 2.38 -6.37 24.10
N ILE A 234 2.04 -6.70 22.85
CA ILE A 234 0.72 -6.48 22.27
C ILE A 234 -0.32 -7.33 23.03
N ALA A 235 -0.01 -8.60 23.27
CA ALA A 235 -0.85 -9.50 24.09
C ALA A 235 -1.03 -9.00 25.54
N LYS A 236 -0.03 -8.31 26.12
CA LYS A 236 -0.15 -7.70 27.46
C LYS A 236 -0.95 -6.41 27.47
N GLN A 237 -0.93 -5.62 26.39
CA GLN A 237 -1.77 -4.43 26.24
C GLN A 237 -3.23 -4.81 25.97
N VAL A 238 -3.47 -5.82 25.12
CA VAL A 238 -4.77 -6.46 24.93
C VAL A 238 -5.26 -7.09 26.26
N ASN A 239 -4.40 -7.76 27.04
CA ASN A 239 -4.79 -8.28 28.36
C ASN A 239 -5.19 -7.20 29.38
N ARG A 240 -4.66 -5.96 29.28
CA ARG A 240 -5.04 -4.85 30.16
C ARG A 240 -6.41 -4.27 29.81
N THR A 241 -6.80 -4.27 28.53
CA THR A 241 -8.16 -3.89 28.09
C THR A 241 -9.17 -5.03 28.28
N VAL A 242 -8.74 -6.29 28.11
CA VAL A 242 -9.55 -7.52 28.31
C VAL A 242 -9.97 -7.72 29.77
N ARG A 243 -9.21 -7.23 30.76
CA ARG A 243 -9.62 -7.35 32.19
C ARG A 243 -10.90 -6.59 32.55
N ARG A 244 -11.46 -5.75 31.67
CA ARG A 244 -12.68 -4.98 31.97
C ARG A 244 -13.96 -5.46 31.27
N ARG A 245 -13.93 -6.38 30.30
CA ARG A 245 -15.17 -6.87 29.67
C ARG A 245 -15.06 -8.34 29.25
N ARG A 246 -15.57 -9.22 30.11
CA ARG A 246 -15.75 -10.66 29.86
C ARG A 246 -16.93 -10.94 28.92
N HIS A 247 -16.95 -10.39 27.72
CA HIS A 247 -17.89 -10.80 26.65
C HIS A 247 -17.04 -11.06 25.40
N ALA A 248 -16.44 -12.26 25.33
CA ALA A 248 -15.76 -12.72 24.13
C ALA A 248 -16.82 -13.11 23.10
N GLY A 249 -17.19 -12.14 22.27
CA GLY A 249 -17.77 -12.36 20.96
C GLY A 249 -16.66 -12.31 19.90
N ASP A 250 -16.98 -12.84 18.72
CA ASP A 250 -16.17 -12.87 17.50
C ASP A 250 -16.01 -11.44 16.93
N ASP A 251 -15.39 -10.54 17.71
CA ASP A 251 -15.37 -9.11 17.44
C ASP A 251 -14.38 -8.80 16.30
N VAL A 252 -14.91 -8.49 15.13
CA VAL A 252 -14.18 -7.90 14.01
C VAL A 252 -13.97 -6.41 14.29
N TYR A 253 -12.71 -5.96 14.30
CA TYR A 253 -12.37 -4.56 14.55
C TYR A 253 -12.19 -3.80 13.24
N ASN A 254 -12.55 -2.52 13.22
CA ASN A 254 -12.24 -1.62 12.12
C ASN A 254 -11.27 -0.55 12.64
N ILE A 255 -10.28 -0.21 11.83
CA ILE A 255 -9.40 0.94 12.02
C ILE A 255 -9.63 1.88 10.85
N GLU A 256 -10.19 3.05 11.11
CA GLU A 256 -10.44 4.09 10.13
C GLU A 256 -9.17 4.92 9.89
N VAL A 257 -8.74 5.00 8.64
CA VAL A 257 -7.44 5.55 8.26
C VAL A 257 -7.57 6.74 7.31
N LEU A 258 -6.97 7.86 7.73
CA LEU A 258 -6.59 8.97 6.85
C LEU A 258 -5.20 8.75 6.29
N LEU A 259 -5.05 8.75 4.96
CA LEU A 259 -3.76 8.64 4.29
C LEU A 259 -3.30 9.98 3.70
N GLY A 260 -2.32 10.62 4.34
CA GLY A 260 -1.59 11.77 3.81
C GLY A 260 -0.39 11.34 2.98
N VAL A 261 -0.21 11.96 1.82
CA VAL A 261 0.83 11.60 0.86
C VAL A 261 1.53 12.85 0.38
N ASP A 262 2.84 12.89 0.56
CA ASP A 262 3.63 14.04 0.14
C ASP A 262 3.92 14.03 -1.39
N ASP A 263 4.37 15.17 -1.88
CA ASP A 263 4.70 15.37 -3.29
C ASP A 263 5.85 14.47 -3.76
N THR A 264 6.74 14.01 -2.87
CA THR A 264 7.85 13.12 -3.28
C THR A 264 7.36 11.73 -3.67
N VAL A 265 6.34 11.19 -2.98
CA VAL A 265 5.68 9.94 -3.36
C VAL A 265 4.94 10.10 -4.69
N VAL A 266 4.22 11.20 -4.86
CA VAL A 266 3.46 11.51 -6.09
C VAL A 266 4.40 11.65 -7.29
N ARG A 267 5.51 12.39 -7.17
CA ARG A 267 6.50 12.53 -8.24
C ARG A 267 7.15 11.21 -8.60
N PHE A 268 7.40 10.36 -7.61
CA PHE A 268 8.07 9.08 -7.81
C PHE A 268 7.18 8.07 -8.55
N HIS A 269 5.91 7.93 -8.17
CA HIS A 269 5.00 6.99 -8.82
C HIS A 269 4.26 7.56 -10.04
N GLY A 270 4.23 8.88 -10.18
CA GLY A 270 3.45 9.60 -11.19
C GLY A 270 1.99 9.79 -10.75
N LYS A 271 1.41 10.96 -11.08
CA LYS A 271 0.03 11.32 -10.70
C LYS A 271 -1.02 10.32 -11.19
N GLU A 272 -0.77 9.66 -12.32
CA GLU A 272 -1.68 8.69 -12.92
C GLU A 272 -1.68 7.33 -12.22
N HIS A 273 -0.58 6.94 -11.56
CA HIS A 273 -0.42 5.60 -10.99
C HIS A 273 -0.33 5.58 -9.47
N VAL A 274 -0.08 6.73 -8.83
CA VAL A 274 0.13 6.81 -7.37
C VAL A 274 -1.08 6.31 -6.59
N GLN A 275 -2.31 6.62 -7.01
CA GLN A 275 -3.52 6.16 -6.32
C GLN A 275 -3.62 4.62 -6.32
N ASN A 276 -3.39 3.97 -7.47
CA ASN A 276 -3.43 2.51 -7.55
C ASN A 276 -2.33 1.88 -6.68
N TYR A 277 -1.12 2.44 -6.70
CA TYR A 277 -0.04 1.98 -5.84
C TYR A 277 -0.40 2.04 -4.36
N LEU A 278 -1.01 3.13 -3.91
CA LEU A 278 -1.42 3.28 -2.51
C LEU A 278 -2.57 2.34 -2.14
N LEU A 279 -3.53 2.14 -3.04
CA LEU A 279 -4.59 1.15 -2.83
C LEU A 279 -4.03 -0.27 -2.77
N THR A 280 -3.08 -0.63 -3.62
CA THR A 280 -2.37 -1.91 -3.53
C THR A 280 -1.68 -2.06 -2.18
N LEU A 281 -0.93 -1.03 -1.76
CA LEU A 281 -0.23 -1.04 -0.47
C LEU A 281 -1.21 -1.24 0.69
N MET A 282 -2.30 -0.48 0.72
CA MET A 282 -3.30 -0.56 1.79
C MET A 282 -4.09 -1.87 1.75
N ASN A 283 -4.31 -2.45 0.57
CA ASN A 283 -4.92 -3.78 0.43
C ASN A 283 -4.01 -4.87 1.02
N ILE A 284 -2.70 -4.78 0.77
CA ILE A 284 -1.73 -5.69 1.38
C ILE A 284 -1.69 -5.50 2.89
N VAL A 285 -1.67 -4.26 3.38
CA VAL A 285 -1.74 -3.95 4.82
C VAL A 285 -2.97 -4.61 5.42
N ASN A 286 -4.14 -4.45 4.80
CA ASN A 286 -5.38 -5.06 5.28
C ASN A 286 -5.27 -6.58 5.41
N GLU A 287 -4.68 -7.28 4.44
CA GLU A 287 -4.49 -8.73 4.52
C GLU A 287 -3.47 -9.17 5.59
N ILE A 288 -2.49 -8.33 5.91
CA ILE A 288 -1.59 -8.60 7.04
C ILE A 288 -2.32 -8.50 8.38
N TYR A 289 -3.22 -7.52 8.53
CA TYR A 289 -4.04 -7.34 9.73
C TYR A 289 -5.18 -8.38 9.88
N HIS A 290 -5.38 -9.20 8.86
CA HIS A 290 -6.27 -10.36 8.88
C HIS A 290 -5.54 -11.68 9.12
N ASP A 291 -4.24 -11.65 9.39
CA ASP A 291 -3.47 -12.86 9.63
C ASP A 291 -3.91 -13.54 10.94
N GLU A 292 -4.17 -14.85 10.88
CA GLU A 292 -4.65 -15.64 12.01
C GLU A 292 -3.69 -15.61 13.22
N SER A 293 -2.39 -15.38 12.99
CA SER A 293 -1.39 -15.28 14.06
C SER A 293 -1.60 -14.09 15.01
N LEU A 294 -2.38 -13.09 14.58
CA LEU A 294 -2.74 -11.94 15.42
C LEU A 294 -3.80 -12.29 16.47
N GLY A 295 -4.55 -13.39 16.28
CA GLY A 295 -5.63 -13.81 17.16
C GLY A 295 -6.86 -12.90 17.17
N VAL A 296 -6.85 -11.83 16.35
CA VAL A 296 -7.95 -10.89 16.11
C VAL A 296 -7.92 -10.48 14.64
N HIS A 297 -9.10 -10.31 14.04
CA HIS A 297 -9.24 -9.83 12.67
C HIS A 297 -9.52 -8.33 12.68
N ILE A 298 -8.65 -7.55 12.05
CA ILE A 298 -8.75 -6.09 12.00
C ILE A 298 -8.89 -5.65 10.53
N ASN A 299 -10.00 -4.99 10.20
CA ASN A 299 -10.17 -4.31 8.93
C ASN A 299 -9.47 -2.95 8.97
N VAL A 300 -8.64 -2.70 7.97
CA VAL A 300 -8.10 -1.38 7.71
C VAL A 300 -9.01 -0.68 6.71
N VAL A 301 -9.63 0.42 7.12
CA VAL A 301 -10.66 1.12 6.34
C VAL A 301 -10.17 2.51 5.97
N LEU A 302 -9.88 2.73 4.69
CA LEU A 302 -9.54 4.04 4.15
C LEU A 302 -10.79 4.92 4.10
N VAL A 303 -10.80 5.98 4.90
CA VAL A 303 -11.88 6.98 4.91
C VAL A 303 -11.56 8.18 4.01
N ARG A 304 -10.26 8.50 3.85
CA ARG A 304 -9.83 9.69 3.11
C ARG A 304 -8.36 9.57 2.68
N MET A 305 -8.05 10.09 1.50
CA MET A 305 -6.68 10.18 0.97
C MET A 305 -6.38 11.62 0.57
N ILE A 306 -5.27 12.20 1.06
CA ILE A 306 -4.87 13.58 0.78
C ILE A 306 -3.50 13.58 0.13
N MET A 307 -3.45 14.00 -1.14
CA MET A 307 -2.24 14.23 -1.91
C MET A 307 -1.80 15.69 -1.76
N LEU A 308 -0.65 15.93 -1.14
CA LEU A 308 -0.14 17.26 -0.89
C LEU A 308 0.79 17.74 -2.00
N GLY A 309 0.63 19.00 -2.38
CA GLY A 309 1.57 19.71 -3.25
C GLY A 309 2.92 19.95 -2.59
N TYR A 310 3.88 20.39 -3.41
CA TYR A 310 5.28 20.57 -3.01
C TYR A 310 5.45 21.50 -1.80
N ALA A 311 4.84 22.70 -1.85
CA ALA A 311 4.99 23.72 -0.80
C ALA A 311 4.53 23.23 0.58
N LYS A 312 3.37 22.55 0.62
CA LYS A 312 2.87 21.95 1.85
C LYS A 312 3.77 20.81 2.32
N SER A 313 4.21 19.94 1.40
CA SER A 313 5.08 18.80 1.72
C SER A 313 6.36 19.24 2.42
N ILE A 314 7.07 20.24 1.89
CA ILE A 314 8.31 20.76 2.50
C ILE A 314 8.07 21.52 3.81
N SER A 315 6.86 22.03 4.05
CA SER A 315 6.49 22.64 5.33
C SER A 315 6.25 21.61 6.43
N LEU A 316 5.87 20.37 6.06
CA LEU A 316 5.62 19.28 6.99
C LEU A 316 6.89 18.47 7.27
N ILE A 317 7.68 18.18 6.25
CA ILE A 317 8.86 17.32 6.35
C ILE A 317 10.15 18.13 6.34
N GLU A 318 10.78 18.24 7.52
CA GLU A 318 12.03 18.96 7.74
C GLU A 318 13.22 18.00 7.66
N GLY A 319 14.06 18.20 6.63
CA GLY A 319 15.25 17.38 6.40
C GLY A 319 16.20 17.40 7.60
N GLY A 320 16.61 16.22 8.06
CA GLY A 320 17.54 16.05 9.17
C GLY A 320 16.94 16.32 10.57
N ASN A 321 15.65 16.64 10.66
CA ASN A 321 14.96 16.88 11.93
C ASN A 321 13.70 16.01 12.06
N PRO A 322 13.86 14.75 12.52
CA PRO A 322 12.75 13.81 12.58
C PRO A 322 11.69 14.21 13.61
N SER A 323 12.11 14.77 14.75
CA SER A 323 11.20 15.22 15.80
C SER A 323 10.30 16.36 15.32
N ARG A 324 10.87 17.34 14.61
CA ARG A 324 10.11 18.47 14.08
C ARG A 324 9.20 18.06 12.92
N SER A 325 9.66 17.14 12.06
CA SER A 325 8.82 16.56 11.01
C SER A 325 7.60 15.85 11.61
N LEU A 326 7.80 15.04 12.65
CA LEU A 326 6.70 14.36 13.35
C LEU A 326 5.73 15.38 13.97
N GLU A 327 6.25 16.40 14.66
CA GLU A 327 5.42 17.44 15.27
C GLU A 327 4.56 18.17 14.24
N ASN A 328 5.14 18.55 13.09
CA ASN A 328 4.41 19.22 12.01
C ASN A 328 3.31 18.32 11.43
N VAL A 329 3.61 17.05 11.19
CA VAL A 329 2.64 16.06 10.69
C VAL A 329 1.52 15.82 11.71
N CYS A 330 1.84 15.69 13.00
CA CYS A 330 0.83 15.56 14.06
C CYS A 330 -0.11 16.77 14.10
N ARG A 331 0.43 18.00 14.02
CA ARG A 331 -0.39 19.21 13.96
C ARG A 331 -1.28 19.23 12.70
N TRP A 332 -0.74 18.81 11.55
CA TRP A 332 -1.52 18.68 10.32
C TRP A 332 -2.65 17.65 10.45
N ALA A 333 -2.39 16.49 11.04
CA ALA A 333 -3.38 15.43 11.24
C ALA A 333 -4.52 15.90 12.16
N VAL A 334 -4.21 16.62 13.25
CA VAL A 334 -5.21 17.21 14.14
C VAL A 334 -6.12 18.19 13.39
N ILE A 335 -5.59 18.96 12.44
CA ILE A 335 -6.39 19.87 11.60
C ILE A 335 -7.33 19.10 10.66
N GLN A 336 -6.96 17.88 10.25
CA GLN A 336 -7.81 17.05 9.38
C GLN A 336 -8.89 16.28 10.13
N GLN A 337 -8.79 16.16 11.45
CA GLN A 337 -9.69 15.35 12.26
C GLN A 337 -11.10 15.94 12.33
N LYS A 338 -12.10 15.08 12.24
CA LYS A 338 -13.50 15.46 12.48
C LYS A 338 -13.85 15.25 13.93
N GLU A 339 -14.39 16.29 14.57
CA GLU A 339 -14.78 16.23 15.99
C GLU A 339 -15.91 15.24 16.24
N ASP A 340 -16.85 15.13 15.30
CA ASP A 340 -17.95 14.16 15.36
C ASP A 340 -17.47 12.76 14.97
N PRO A 341 -17.50 11.78 15.89
CA PRO A 341 -17.11 10.39 15.60
C PRO A 341 -17.98 9.72 14.54
N GLU A 342 -19.22 10.18 14.34
CA GLU A 342 -20.13 9.61 13.34
C GLU A 342 -19.95 10.25 11.95
N HIS A 343 -19.03 11.21 11.82
CA HIS A 343 -18.75 11.82 10.53
C HIS A 343 -18.04 10.82 9.61
N SER A 344 -18.46 10.73 8.35
CA SER A 344 -17.89 9.81 7.34
C SER A 344 -16.41 10.03 6.98
N GLU A 345 -15.77 11.05 7.55
CA GLU A 345 -14.36 11.40 7.35
C GLU A 345 -13.59 11.40 8.69
N HIS A 346 -14.25 10.97 9.77
CA HIS A 346 -13.59 10.68 11.04
C HIS A 346 -12.61 9.54 10.83
N HIS A 347 -11.50 9.57 11.56
CA HIS A 347 -10.49 8.52 11.49
C HIS A 347 -9.88 8.26 12.86
N ASP A 348 -9.54 7.00 13.10
CA ASP A 348 -8.81 6.55 14.27
C ASP A 348 -7.31 6.84 14.12
N HIS A 349 -6.78 6.63 12.90
CA HIS A 349 -5.36 6.74 12.60
C HIS A 349 -5.09 7.63 11.39
N ALA A 350 -4.03 8.43 11.46
CA ALA A 350 -3.50 9.19 10.34
C ALA A 350 -2.11 8.68 9.97
N ILE A 351 -1.92 8.33 8.70
CA ILE A 351 -0.66 7.83 8.16
C ILE A 351 -0.13 8.85 7.16
N PHE A 352 1.12 9.25 7.31
CA PHE A 352 1.77 10.18 6.40
C PHE A 352 2.93 9.52 5.66
N LEU A 353 2.86 9.51 4.33
CA LEU A 353 3.86 8.87 3.47
C LEU A 353 4.76 9.91 2.81
N THR A 354 6.07 9.71 2.94
CA THR A 354 7.11 10.51 2.28
C THR A 354 8.27 9.64 1.82
N ARG A 355 8.91 10.02 0.71
CA ARG A 355 10.20 9.48 0.27
C ARG A 355 11.37 10.38 0.66
N GLN A 356 11.11 11.54 1.26
CA GLN A 356 12.16 12.44 1.72
C GLN A 356 12.79 11.89 3.00
N GLY A 357 14.12 11.87 3.04
CA GLY A 357 14.84 11.56 4.27
C GLY A 357 14.65 12.67 5.31
N PHE A 358 14.03 12.34 6.44
CA PHE A 358 13.76 13.29 7.52
C PHE A 358 14.55 13.00 8.81
N GLY A 359 15.26 11.86 8.88
CA GLY A 359 16.04 11.44 10.04
C GLY A 359 17.39 10.82 9.66
N PRO A 360 18.18 10.35 10.64
CA PRO A 360 19.45 9.69 10.39
C PRO A 360 19.30 8.47 9.48
N THR A 361 20.34 8.13 8.73
CA THR A 361 20.36 6.99 7.80
C THR A 361 19.87 5.72 8.50
N GLY A 362 18.81 5.10 7.96
CA GLY A 362 18.16 3.92 8.54
C GLY A 362 16.88 4.20 9.34
N MET A 363 16.57 5.46 9.64
CA MET A 363 15.25 5.87 10.13
C MET A 363 14.24 5.80 8.98
N GLN A 364 13.15 5.06 9.17
CA GLN A 364 12.19 4.72 8.10
C GLN A 364 10.73 5.00 8.49
N GLY A 365 10.50 5.57 9.67
CA GLY A 365 9.18 5.98 10.14
C GLY A 365 9.18 6.38 11.61
N LEU A 366 8.14 7.11 12.02
CA LEU A 366 7.89 7.53 13.40
C LEU A 366 6.41 7.34 13.69
N ALA A 367 6.08 7.03 14.94
CA ALA A 367 4.69 6.90 15.38
C ALA A 367 4.50 7.75 16.64
N PHE A 368 3.29 8.30 16.79
CA PHE A 368 2.86 9.03 17.97
C PHE A 368 1.48 8.51 18.36
N GLY A 369 1.37 8.01 19.60
CA GLY A 369 0.10 7.61 20.21
C GLY A 369 -0.31 8.66 21.23
N LEU A 370 -1.55 9.12 21.17
CA LEU A 370 -2.16 10.02 22.16
C LEU A 370 -2.69 9.26 23.37
#